data_AF-A0A5J4G0T3-F1
#
_entry.id   AF-A0A5J4G0T3-F1
#
_cell.length_a   1.000
_cell.length_b   1.000
_cell.length_c   1.000
_cell.angle_alpha   90.00
_cell.angle_beta   90.00
_cell.angle_gamma   90.00
#
_symmetry.space_group_name_H-M   'P 1'
#
loop_
_entity.id
_entity.type
_entity.pdbx_description
1 polymer ?
#
loop_
_entity_poly.entity_id
_entity_poly.type
_entity_poly.pdbx_seq_one_letter_code
_entity_poly.pdbx_strand_id
1 'polypeptide(L)'
;MVAQITASNLKSEEYTTLALQQIEEVNIIDTKKALADKISNQESKVSTTSIARYGKPKIISSPESFNTDLFSKGFFYGISVMVIIINIICLFIFSDKVYGYFAFLVATITTLIFTTDGLISVFFKSIALHSTRIETTLLVLGTISASLFSSKFLNSKEVYPRLRSITIPLLYLAGMLTVLFWFIDNPTFMTAASIISFVIILSYFTVGIKLFKTKNYAKFYIVGFIIPLFFNIDYFLLGGMGFNFFGTEANHIKISVVIQMLLLTYAIVYRMQEIKDESILRHIEMKIFLERQDAMSRDNLAQMMRDVYLENLIMQYDLDGIEIKLLQYISEDKSNEKIAKKLSITPNEVEEITKDLYNKLEISEAIKEDHRMLEAQPDYLYN
;
A
#
# COMPACT_ATOMS: atom_id res chain seq x y z
N MET A 1 97.40 -50.56 11.34
CA MET A 1 96.50 -50.42 12.51
C MET A 1 95.94 -48.99 12.66
N VAL A 2 96.72 -47.92 12.41
CA VAL A 2 96.24 -46.52 12.50
C VAL A 2 95.17 -46.15 11.46
N ALA A 3 95.27 -46.65 10.21
CA ALA A 3 94.31 -46.32 9.14
C ALA A 3 92.89 -46.89 9.33
N GLN A 4 92.73 -48.01 10.04
CA GLN A 4 91.41 -48.58 10.34
C GLN A 4 90.68 -47.83 11.46
N ILE A 5 91.42 -47.24 12.40
CA ILE A 5 90.86 -46.46 13.50
C ILE A 5 90.33 -45.11 12.97
N THR A 6 91.08 -44.46 12.07
CA THR A 6 90.68 -43.18 11.45
C THR A 6 89.43 -43.34 10.57
N ALA A 7 89.32 -44.42 9.80
CA ALA A 7 88.15 -44.68 8.96
C ALA A 7 86.87 -45.01 9.76
N SER A 8 87.01 -45.60 10.96
CA SER A 8 85.86 -45.87 11.84
C SER A 8 85.32 -44.59 12.50
N ASN A 9 86.20 -43.65 12.85
CA ASN A 9 85.83 -42.37 13.44
C ASN A 9 85.15 -41.43 12.43
N LEU A 10 85.61 -41.41 11.16
CA LEU A 10 84.96 -40.63 10.10
C LEU A 10 83.54 -41.13 9.78
N LYS A 11 83.31 -42.46 9.78
CA LYS A 11 81.96 -43.01 9.63
C LYS A 11 81.07 -42.63 10.83
N SER A 12 81.60 -42.69 12.04
CA SER A 12 80.85 -42.30 13.25
C SER A 12 80.38 -40.84 13.20
N GLU A 13 81.22 -39.90 12.76
CA GLU A 13 80.87 -38.48 12.65
C GLU A 13 79.77 -38.23 11.59
N GLU A 14 79.82 -38.92 10.46
CA GLU A 14 78.84 -38.84 9.37
C GLU A 14 77.45 -39.35 9.80
N TYR A 15 77.38 -40.43 10.59
CA TYR A 15 76.11 -40.91 11.16
C TYR A 15 75.53 -39.95 12.21
N THR A 16 76.36 -39.30 13.03
CA THR A 16 75.87 -38.30 13.99
C THR A 16 75.39 -37.02 13.32
N THR A 17 75.99 -36.60 12.21
CA THR A 17 75.53 -35.41 11.46
C THR A 17 74.21 -35.67 10.72
N LEU A 18 74.05 -36.84 10.11
CA LEU A 18 72.78 -37.26 9.52
C LEU A 18 71.66 -37.39 10.57
N ALA A 19 71.96 -37.94 11.75
CA ALA A 19 70.99 -38.04 12.83
C ALA A 19 70.56 -36.67 13.38
N LEU A 20 71.49 -35.72 13.52
CA LEU A 20 71.18 -34.35 13.96
C LEU A 20 70.33 -33.60 12.92
N GLN A 21 70.61 -33.79 11.64
CA GLN A 21 69.84 -33.18 10.55
C GLN A 21 68.40 -33.73 10.50
N GLN A 22 68.23 -35.03 10.78
CA GLN A 22 66.92 -35.67 10.84
C GLN A 22 66.12 -35.26 12.08
N ILE A 23 66.80 -35.00 13.23
CA ILE A 23 66.16 -34.44 14.44
C ILE A 23 65.71 -32.99 14.21
N GLU A 24 66.51 -32.17 13.52
CA GLU A 24 66.16 -30.79 13.19
C GLU A 24 64.96 -30.72 12.24
N GLU A 25 64.90 -31.62 11.25
CA GLU A 25 63.79 -31.71 10.31
C GLU A 25 62.47 -32.13 11.00
N VAL A 26 62.52 -33.09 11.93
CA VAL A 26 61.37 -33.49 12.76
C VAL A 26 60.89 -32.32 13.63
N ASN A 27 61.82 -31.57 14.23
CA ASN A 27 61.46 -30.44 15.11
C ASN A 27 60.81 -29.28 14.33
N ILE A 28 61.23 -29.06 13.08
CA ILE A 28 60.60 -28.09 12.15
C ILE A 28 59.19 -28.54 11.74
N ILE A 29 58.99 -29.84 11.52
CA ILE A 29 57.66 -30.39 11.22
C ILE A 29 56.71 -30.22 12.41
N ASP A 30 57.18 -30.49 13.63
CA ASP A 30 56.39 -30.32 14.85
C ASP A 30 56.06 -28.84 15.13
N THR A 31 56.99 -27.92 14.86
CA THR A 31 56.70 -26.48 14.98
C THR A 31 55.72 -26.00 13.90
N LYS A 32 55.82 -26.48 12.66
CA LYS A 32 54.83 -26.19 11.61
C LYS A 32 53.46 -26.75 11.96
N LYS A 33 53.39 -27.95 12.54
CA LYS A 33 52.15 -28.57 13.00
C LYS A 33 51.53 -27.80 14.17
N ALA A 34 52.32 -27.37 15.14
CA ALA A 34 51.87 -26.53 16.25
C ALA A 34 51.40 -25.14 15.77
N LEU A 35 52.02 -24.58 14.73
CA LEU A 35 51.57 -23.33 14.10
C LEU A 35 50.28 -23.53 13.32
N ALA A 36 50.15 -24.64 12.58
CA ALA A 36 48.91 -25.01 11.88
C ALA A 36 47.75 -25.26 12.85
N ASP A 37 47.98 -25.91 13.98
CA ASP A 37 46.99 -26.12 15.04
C ASP A 37 46.61 -24.81 15.74
N LYS A 38 47.54 -23.86 15.88
CA LYS A 38 47.23 -22.51 16.37
C LYS A 38 46.42 -21.70 15.37
N ILE A 39 46.73 -21.78 14.07
CA ILE A 39 45.96 -21.12 13.01
C ILE A 39 44.56 -21.74 12.91
N SER A 40 44.44 -23.08 12.97
CA SER A 40 43.16 -23.80 13.01
C SER A 40 42.33 -23.44 14.23
N ASN A 41 42.93 -23.34 15.42
CA ASN A 41 42.23 -22.89 16.63
C ASN A 41 41.85 -21.41 16.59
N GLN A 42 42.61 -20.56 15.89
CA GLN A 42 42.30 -19.16 15.72
C GLN A 42 41.17 -18.95 14.69
N GLU A 43 41.16 -19.72 13.60
CA GLU A 43 40.03 -19.79 12.64
C GLU A 43 38.77 -20.39 13.29
N SER A 44 38.92 -21.38 14.18
CA SER A 44 37.81 -21.94 14.96
C SER A 44 37.23 -20.92 15.96
N LYS A 45 38.07 -20.08 16.59
CA LYS A 45 37.60 -19.04 17.52
C LYS A 45 36.90 -17.87 16.81
N VAL A 46 37.39 -17.48 15.63
CA VAL A 46 36.72 -16.48 14.78
C VAL A 46 35.38 -17.03 14.24
N SER A 47 35.31 -18.34 13.99
CA SER A 47 34.07 -19.00 13.54
C SER A 47 33.05 -19.18 14.68
N THR A 48 33.45 -19.38 15.94
CA THR A 48 32.48 -19.61 17.04
C THR A 48 31.55 -18.44 17.34
N THR A 49 31.92 -17.20 17.00
CA THR A 49 31.02 -16.04 17.18
C THR A 49 29.98 -15.93 16.04
N SER A 50 30.24 -16.55 14.88
CA SER A 50 29.34 -16.56 13.72
C SER A 50 28.54 -17.87 13.56
N ILE A 51 28.93 -18.96 14.23
CA ILE A 51 28.29 -20.28 14.11
C ILE A 51 26.93 -20.38 14.83
N ALA A 52 26.60 -19.50 15.78
CA ALA A 52 25.28 -19.56 16.44
C ALA A 52 24.08 -19.33 15.48
N ARG A 53 24.33 -18.83 14.25
CA ARG A 53 23.31 -18.51 13.25
C ARG A 53 23.13 -19.55 12.15
N TYR A 54 24.02 -20.55 12.05
CA TYR A 54 23.95 -21.59 11.03
C TYR A 54 23.85 -22.94 11.73
N GLY A 55 22.70 -23.60 11.56
CA GLY A 55 22.53 -24.99 11.95
C GLY A 55 23.69 -25.85 11.44
N LYS A 56 24.00 -26.92 12.19
CA LYS A 56 25.09 -27.87 11.94
C LYS A 56 25.46 -27.98 10.46
N PRO A 57 26.74 -27.87 10.07
CA PRO A 57 27.13 -27.94 8.67
C PRO A 57 26.61 -29.25 8.09
N LYS A 58 25.65 -29.13 7.17
CA LYS A 58 25.21 -30.25 6.35
C LYS A 58 26.42 -30.65 5.52
N ILE A 59 27.03 -31.79 5.86
CA ILE A 59 28.05 -32.42 5.02
C ILE A 59 27.43 -32.51 3.62
N ILE A 60 28.04 -31.84 2.64
CA ILE A 60 27.59 -31.80 1.26
C ILE A 60 27.70 -33.22 0.72
N SER A 61 26.64 -34.00 0.89
CA SER A 61 26.50 -35.33 0.31
C SER A 61 25.78 -35.17 -1.03
N SER A 62 26.53 -35.37 -2.12
CA SER A 62 26.15 -35.40 -3.55
C SER A 62 26.15 -34.06 -4.32
N PRO A 63 26.72 -34.03 -5.55
CA PRO A 63 26.68 -32.88 -6.46
C PRO A 63 25.27 -32.52 -6.94
N GLU A 64 24.30 -33.42 -6.83
CA GLU A 64 22.89 -33.14 -7.14
C GLU A 64 22.28 -32.10 -6.19
N SER A 65 22.59 -32.18 -4.89
CA SER A 65 22.09 -31.23 -3.88
C SER A 65 22.57 -29.79 -4.09
N PHE A 66 23.79 -29.61 -4.64
CA PHE A 66 24.35 -28.30 -4.97
C PHE A 66 23.63 -27.64 -6.16
N ASN A 67 23.34 -28.43 -7.20
CA ASN A 67 22.63 -27.94 -8.38
C ASN A 67 21.18 -27.54 -8.07
N THR A 68 20.51 -28.26 -7.16
CA THR A 68 19.15 -27.92 -6.74
C THR A 68 19.07 -26.60 -5.97
N ASP A 69 20.08 -26.29 -5.14
CA ASP A 69 20.12 -25.04 -4.36
C ASP A 69 20.36 -23.82 -5.27
N LEU A 70 21.26 -23.96 -6.26
CA LEU A 70 21.54 -22.89 -7.22
C LEU A 70 20.35 -22.62 -8.15
N PHE A 71 19.64 -23.67 -8.58
CA PHE A 71 18.42 -23.54 -9.36
C PHE A 71 17.29 -22.84 -8.56
N SER A 72 17.08 -23.24 -7.30
CA SER A 72 16.10 -22.60 -6.40
C SER A 72 16.38 -21.10 -6.22
N LYS A 73 17.65 -20.73 -6.02
CA LYS A 73 18.09 -19.34 -5.96
C LYS A 73 17.76 -18.60 -7.26
N GLY A 74 18.17 -19.14 -8.41
CA GLY A 74 17.89 -18.53 -9.72
C GLY A 74 16.40 -18.31 -9.98
N PHE A 75 15.56 -19.29 -9.63
CA PHE A 75 14.11 -19.21 -9.78
C PHE A 75 13.49 -18.08 -8.94
N PHE A 76 13.90 -17.98 -7.66
CA PHE A 76 13.43 -16.92 -6.76
C PHE A 76 13.77 -15.51 -7.30
N TYR A 77 15.03 -15.29 -7.68
CA TYR A 77 15.46 -13.98 -8.17
C TYR A 77 14.83 -13.64 -9.53
N GLY A 78 14.65 -14.64 -10.41
CA GLY A 78 13.97 -14.46 -11.69
C GLY A 78 12.53 -13.98 -11.54
N ILE A 79 11.75 -14.65 -10.68
CA ILE A 79 10.37 -14.22 -10.35
C ILE A 79 10.38 -12.82 -9.73
N SER A 80 11.29 -12.56 -8.79
CA SER A 80 11.36 -11.26 -8.10
C SER A 80 11.59 -10.11 -9.09
N VAL A 81 12.54 -10.28 -10.03
CA VAL A 81 12.82 -9.29 -11.08
C VAL A 81 11.62 -9.11 -12.00
N MET A 82 10.97 -10.20 -12.41
CA MET A 82 9.74 -10.14 -13.22
C MET A 82 8.65 -9.31 -12.53
N VAL A 83 8.40 -9.56 -11.25
CA VAL A 83 7.39 -8.83 -10.46
C VAL A 83 7.75 -7.34 -10.35
N ILE A 84 9.03 -7.01 -10.12
CA ILE A 84 9.50 -5.62 -10.08
C ILE A 84 9.21 -4.91 -11.41
N ILE A 85 9.60 -5.53 -12.54
CA ILE A 85 9.40 -4.96 -13.87
C ILE A 85 7.91 -4.76 -14.17
N ILE A 86 7.07 -5.78 -13.91
CA ILE A 86 5.62 -5.67 -14.10
C ILE A 86 5.04 -4.52 -13.30
N ASN A 87 5.40 -4.39 -12.02
CA ASN A 87 4.87 -3.31 -11.19
C ASN A 87 5.38 -1.93 -11.62
N ILE A 88 6.62 -1.81 -12.12
CA ILE A 88 7.11 -0.55 -12.71
C ILE A 88 6.36 -0.20 -13.99
N ILE A 89 6.10 -1.16 -14.88
CA ILE A 89 5.28 -0.95 -16.08
C ILE A 89 3.87 -0.50 -15.68
N CYS A 90 3.25 -1.18 -14.71
CA CYS A 90 1.94 -0.79 -14.19
C CYS A 90 1.94 0.61 -13.54
N LEU A 91 3.04 1.03 -12.90
CA LEU A 91 3.18 2.40 -12.39
C LEU A 91 3.08 3.42 -13.52
N PHE A 92 3.72 3.19 -14.67
CA PHE A 92 3.63 4.10 -15.82
C PHE A 92 2.25 4.08 -16.48
N ILE A 93 1.65 2.89 -16.66
CA ILE A 93 0.35 2.73 -17.30
C ILE A 93 -0.77 3.36 -16.46
N PHE A 94 -0.79 3.08 -15.15
CA PHE A 94 -1.90 3.48 -14.28
C PHE A 94 -1.64 4.78 -13.52
N SER A 95 -0.40 5.28 -13.52
CA SER A 95 0.02 6.47 -12.76
C SER A 95 -0.32 6.44 -11.26
N ASP A 96 -0.52 5.24 -10.69
CA ASP A 96 -0.74 5.05 -9.25
C ASP A 96 0.56 4.68 -8.55
N LYS A 97 0.95 5.54 -7.61
CA LYS A 97 2.17 5.44 -6.81
C LYS A 97 2.25 4.13 -6.01
N VAL A 98 1.13 3.45 -5.74
CA VAL A 98 1.13 2.19 -4.99
C VAL A 98 1.94 1.09 -5.69
N TYR A 99 1.87 1.01 -7.02
CA TYR A 99 2.68 0.07 -7.79
C TYR A 99 4.19 0.34 -7.60
N GLY A 100 4.58 1.62 -7.58
CA GLY A 100 5.96 2.03 -7.33
C GLY A 100 6.45 1.69 -5.92
N TYR A 101 5.63 1.96 -4.89
CA TYR A 101 5.97 1.59 -3.51
C TYR A 101 6.08 0.07 -3.34
N PHE A 102 5.24 -0.70 -4.05
CA PHE A 102 5.33 -2.15 -4.04
C PHE A 102 6.58 -2.68 -4.74
N ALA A 103 6.91 -2.15 -5.93
CA ALA A 103 8.15 -2.50 -6.62
C ALA A 103 9.38 -2.22 -5.75
N PHE A 104 9.38 -1.10 -5.03
CA PHE A 104 10.45 -0.75 -4.08
C PHE A 104 10.52 -1.70 -2.88
N LEU A 105 9.37 -2.11 -2.33
CA LEU A 105 9.30 -3.15 -1.29
C LEU A 105 9.88 -4.48 -1.79
N VAL A 106 9.47 -4.93 -2.96
CA VAL A 106 9.96 -6.19 -3.55
C VAL A 106 11.47 -6.12 -3.81
N ALA A 107 11.97 -5.00 -4.33
CA ALA A 107 13.41 -4.80 -4.56
C ALA A 107 14.23 -4.85 -3.26
N THR A 108 13.75 -4.20 -2.19
CA THR A 108 14.44 -4.18 -0.90
C THR A 108 14.45 -5.55 -0.22
N ILE A 109 13.32 -6.28 -0.21
CA ILE A 109 13.25 -7.65 0.29
C ILE A 109 14.15 -8.60 -0.52
N THR A 110 14.14 -8.47 -1.85
CA THR A 110 14.98 -9.30 -2.73
C THR A 110 16.47 -9.06 -2.44
N THR A 111 16.87 -7.80 -2.23
CA THR A 111 18.25 -7.44 -1.90
C THR A 111 18.64 -7.93 -0.49
N LEU A 112 17.71 -7.91 0.46
CA LEU A 112 17.91 -8.49 1.79
C LEU A 112 18.19 -9.99 1.68
N ILE A 113 17.34 -10.73 0.97
CA ILE A 113 17.50 -12.18 0.77
C ILE A 113 18.79 -12.50 0.01
N PHE A 114 19.17 -11.66 -0.96
CA PHE A 114 20.44 -11.76 -1.68
C PHE A 114 21.66 -11.63 -0.78
N THR A 115 21.58 -10.77 0.23
CA THR A 115 22.64 -10.59 1.23
C THR A 115 22.67 -11.79 2.18
N THR A 116 21.53 -12.30 2.63
CA THR A 116 21.45 -13.48 3.51
C THR A 116 21.89 -14.78 2.83
N ASP A 117 21.66 -14.91 1.53
CA ASP A 117 22.14 -16.04 0.72
C ASP A 117 23.68 -16.02 0.53
N GLY A 118 24.36 -14.96 0.96
CA GLY A 118 25.80 -14.79 0.79
C GLY A 118 26.24 -14.49 -0.63
N LEU A 119 25.31 -14.33 -1.58
CA LEU A 119 25.62 -14.09 -3.00
C LEU A 119 26.38 -12.78 -3.21
N ILE A 120 26.18 -11.80 -2.33
CA ILE A 120 26.93 -10.54 -2.37
C ILE A 120 28.44 -10.73 -2.23
N SER A 121 28.88 -11.79 -1.51
CA SER A 121 30.30 -12.10 -1.32
C SER A 121 30.98 -12.61 -2.59
N VAL A 122 30.21 -13.20 -3.52
CA VAL A 122 30.70 -13.69 -4.82
C VAL A 122 31.08 -12.53 -5.72
N PHE A 123 30.28 -11.45 -5.70
CA PHE A 123 30.51 -10.28 -6.54
C PHE A 123 31.42 -9.23 -5.88
N PHE A 124 31.35 -9.09 -4.56
CA PHE A 124 32.04 -8.03 -3.82
C PHE A 124 32.70 -8.54 -2.53
N LYS A 125 33.92 -9.07 -2.64
CA LYS A 125 34.68 -9.64 -1.51
C LYS A 125 34.95 -8.67 -0.36
N SER A 126 35.09 -7.37 -0.64
CA SER A 126 35.28 -6.31 0.38
C SER A 126 34.00 -6.02 1.19
N ILE A 127 32.84 -6.12 0.54
CA ILE A 127 31.52 -5.86 1.13
C ILE A 127 31.09 -7.02 2.06
N ALA A 128 31.56 -8.24 1.77
CA ALA A 128 31.27 -9.43 2.57
C ALA A 128 31.69 -9.32 4.05
N LEU A 129 32.76 -8.56 4.34
CA LEU A 129 33.24 -8.35 5.71
C LEU A 129 32.22 -7.62 6.61
N HIS A 130 31.27 -6.90 6.02
CA HIS A 130 30.25 -6.12 6.72
C HIS A 130 28.83 -6.66 6.50
N SER A 131 28.70 -7.94 6.13
CA SER A 131 27.44 -8.57 5.74
C SER A 131 26.30 -8.34 6.76
N THR A 132 26.58 -8.44 8.06
CA THR A 132 25.59 -8.23 9.14
C THR A 132 25.12 -6.77 9.25
N ARG A 133 26.00 -5.80 8.99
CA ARG A 133 25.65 -4.36 9.00
C ARG A 133 24.75 -4.02 7.82
N ILE A 134 25.05 -4.59 6.66
CA ILE A 134 24.28 -4.39 5.44
C ILE A 134 22.90 -5.04 5.57
N GLU A 135 22.84 -6.27 6.10
CA GLU A 135 21.59 -6.99 6.38
C GLU A 135 20.66 -6.16 7.28
N THR A 136 21.17 -5.64 8.39
CA THR A 136 20.40 -4.78 9.32
C THR A 136 19.89 -3.52 8.62
N THR A 137 20.74 -2.90 7.80
CA THR A 137 20.38 -1.69 7.04
C THR A 137 19.26 -1.98 6.04
N LEU A 138 19.36 -3.10 5.31
CA LEU A 138 18.36 -3.54 4.35
C LEU A 138 17.04 -3.93 5.02
N LEU A 139 17.08 -4.49 6.24
CA LEU A 139 15.89 -4.81 7.02
C LEU A 139 15.12 -3.53 7.41
N VAL A 140 15.81 -2.49 7.88
CA VAL A 140 15.18 -1.19 8.18
C VAL A 140 14.67 -0.53 6.90
N LEU A 141 15.43 -0.58 5.81
CA LEU A 141 14.97 -0.06 4.51
C LEU A 141 13.74 -0.81 3.97
N GLY A 142 13.69 -2.13 4.14
CA GLY A 142 12.53 -2.96 3.84
C GLY A 142 11.34 -2.58 4.70
N THR A 143 11.56 -2.28 5.98
CA THR A 143 10.52 -1.78 6.90
C THR A 143 9.96 -0.44 6.45
N ILE A 144 10.82 0.51 6.06
CA ILE A 144 10.40 1.81 5.50
C ILE A 144 9.54 1.57 4.26
N SER A 145 10.01 0.74 3.33
CA SER A 145 9.29 0.40 2.10
C SER A 145 7.93 -0.24 2.38
N ALA A 146 7.88 -1.21 3.29
CA ALA A 146 6.67 -1.90 3.70
C ALA A 146 5.66 -0.95 4.35
N SER A 147 6.14 -0.02 5.18
CA SER A 147 5.30 1.00 5.84
C SER A 147 4.71 1.99 4.83
N LEU A 148 5.50 2.44 3.84
CA LEU A 148 5.05 3.33 2.77
C LEU A 148 4.01 2.64 1.89
N PHE A 149 4.30 1.41 1.47
CA PHE A 149 3.35 0.59 0.70
C PHE A 149 2.05 0.39 1.48
N SER A 150 2.12 -0.08 2.73
CA SER A 150 0.95 -0.39 3.56
C SER A 150 0.13 0.85 3.86
N SER A 151 0.78 1.99 4.15
CA SER A 151 0.09 3.25 4.39
C SER A 151 -0.72 3.72 3.18
N LYS A 152 -0.15 3.57 1.98
CA LYS A 152 -0.82 3.97 0.73
C LYS A 152 -1.86 2.95 0.28
N PHE A 153 -1.59 1.67 0.40
CA PHE A 153 -2.51 0.60 0.04
C PHE A 153 -3.77 0.61 0.92
N LEU A 154 -3.61 0.74 2.24
CA LEU A 154 -4.73 0.76 3.20
C LEU A 154 -5.37 2.15 3.34
N ASN A 155 -4.90 3.14 2.59
CA ASN A 155 -5.26 4.55 2.74
C ASN A 155 -5.25 5.02 4.20
N SER A 156 -4.20 4.62 4.94
CA SER A 156 -4.16 4.74 6.40
C SER A 156 -4.16 6.19 6.89
N LYS A 157 -3.81 7.15 6.01
CA LYS A 157 -3.82 8.58 6.32
C LYS A 157 -5.24 9.11 6.58
N GLU A 158 -6.23 8.57 5.87
CA GLU A 158 -7.64 8.99 6.01
C GLU A 158 -8.35 8.21 7.11
N VAL A 159 -8.04 6.92 7.26
CA VAL A 159 -8.75 6.06 8.22
C VAL A 159 -8.14 6.12 9.64
N TYR A 160 -6.81 6.15 9.77
CA TYR A 160 -6.12 6.09 11.08
C TYR A 160 -4.92 7.04 11.16
N PRO A 161 -5.15 8.37 11.25
CA PRO A 161 -4.08 9.37 11.30
C PRO A 161 -3.13 9.20 12.50
N ARG A 162 -3.63 8.66 13.62
CA ARG A 162 -2.82 8.38 14.83
C ARG A 162 -1.72 7.34 14.60
N LEU A 163 -1.91 6.39 13.69
CA LEU A 163 -0.89 5.37 13.39
C LEU A 163 0.40 6.01 12.88
N ARG A 164 0.26 7.00 11.99
CA ARG A 164 1.40 7.71 11.41
C ARG A 164 2.20 8.47 12.47
N SER A 165 1.53 9.03 13.47
CA SER A 165 2.21 9.73 14.57
C SER A 165 3.05 8.81 15.43
N ILE A 166 2.71 7.52 15.49
CA ILE A 166 3.44 6.50 16.25
C ILE A 166 4.52 5.86 15.37
N THR A 167 4.22 5.48 14.12
CA THR A 167 5.17 4.74 13.28
C THR A 167 6.35 5.60 12.80
N ILE A 168 6.17 6.91 12.60
CA ILE A 168 7.25 7.82 12.20
C ILE A 168 8.38 7.89 13.25
N PRO A 169 8.12 8.21 14.54
CA PRO A 169 9.19 8.25 15.54
C PRO A 169 9.86 6.89 15.74
N LEU A 170 9.09 5.77 15.67
CA LEU A 170 9.70 4.43 15.73
C LEU A 170 10.61 4.15 14.52
N LEU A 171 10.26 4.63 13.32
CA LEU A 171 11.13 4.53 12.13
C LEU A 171 12.44 5.31 12.31
N TYR A 172 12.36 6.54 12.84
CA TYR A 172 13.57 7.32 13.16
C TYR A 172 14.42 6.63 14.22
N LEU A 173 13.80 6.04 15.24
CA LEU A 173 14.50 5.30 16.27
C LEU A 173 15.21 4.06 15.72
N ALA A 174 14.56 3.28 14.85
CA ALA A 174 15.18 2.12 14.18
C ALA A 174 16.36 2.54 13.28
N GLY A 175 16.20 3.64 12.54
CA GLY A 175 17.27 4.20 11.72
C GLY A 175 18.46 4.66 12.58
N MET A 176 18.20 5.37 13.68
CA MET A 176 19.23 5.81 14.62
C MET A 176 20.00 4.62 15.21
N LEU A 177 19.30 3.57 15.67
CA LEU A 177 19.93 2.36 16.20
C LEU A 177 20.80 1.65 15.16
N THR A 178 20.37 1.64 13.89
CA THR A 178 21.15 1.05 12.80
C THR A 178 22.42 1.85 12.54
N VAL A 179 22.36 3.18 12.58
CA VAL A 179 23.55 4.05 12.47
C VAL A 179 24.49 3.82 13.65
N LEU A 180 23.97 3.72 14.88
CA LEU A 180 24.80 3.41 16.06
C LEU A 180 25.47 2.04 15.94
N PHE A 181 24.77 1.04 15.40
CA PHE A 181 25.34 -0.28 15.16
C PHE A 181 26.55 -0.23 14.22
N TRP A 182 26.52 0.63 13.20
CA TRP A 182 27.66 0.82 12.28
C TRP A 182 28.94 1.32 12.97
N PHE A 183 28.81 2.13 14.04
CA PHE A 183 29.97 2.70 14.74
C PHE A 183 30.41 1.87 15.94
N ILE A 184 29.46 1.31 16.70
CA ILE A 184 29.74 0.67 18.01
C ILE A 184 29.87 -0.87 17.88
N ASP A 185 29.37 -1.46 16.78
CA ASP A 185 29.43 -2.89 16.48
C ASP A 185 28.87 -3.81 17.58
N ASN A 186 27.93 -3.30 18.38
CA ASN A 186 27.30 -4.05 19.46
C ASN A 186 26.00 -4.74 18.96
N PRO A 187 25.86 -6.07 19.12
CA PRO A 187 24.71 -6.84 18.62
C PRO A 187 23.37 -6.48 19.29
N THR A 188 23.39 -5.80 20.44
CA THR A 188 22.17 -5.31 21.10
C THR A 188 21.47 -4.23 20.27
N PHE A 189 22.21 -3.36 19.57
CA PHE A 189 21.60 -2.35 18.69
C PHE A 189 20.95 -2.97 17.45
N MET A 190 21.58 -4.02 16.88
CA MET A 190 21.03 -4.79 15.76
C MET A 190 19.69 -5.47 16.13
N THR A 191 19.67 -6.15 17.28
CA THR A 191 18.46 -6.85 17.75
C THR A 191 17.36 -5.86 18.11
N ALA A 192 17.68 -4.75 18.78
CA ALA A 192 16.72 -3.68 19.08
C ALA A 192 16.11 -3.06 17.81
N ALA A 193 16.93 -2.75 16.80
CA ALA A 193 16.45 -2.24 15.51
C ALA A 193 15.50 -3.24 14.82
N SER A 194 15.85 -4.53 14.85
CA SER A 194 15.03 -5.60 14.27
C SER A 194 13.67 -5.74 14.98
N ILE A 195 13.66 -5.72 16.32
CA ILE A 195 12.42 -5.76 17.12
C ILE A 195 11.52 -4.59 16.74
N ILE A 196 12.06 -3.37 16.71
CA ILE A 196 11.29 -2.17 16.36
C ILE A 196 10.72 -2.27 14.95
N SER A 197 11.52 -2.74 13.99
CA SER A 197 11.08 -2.98 12.61
C SER A 197 9.86 -3.91 12.52
N PHE A 198 9.90 -5.04 13.22
CA PHE A 198 8.77 -5.97 13.25
C PHE A 198 7.55 -5.40 13.97
N VAL A 199 7.73 -4.63 15.05
CA VAL A 199 6.64 -3.92 15.73
C VAL A 199 5.94 -2.95 14.77
N ILE A 200 6.69 -2.22 13.94
CA ILE A 200 6.13 -1.31 12.94
C ILE A 200 5.31 -2.09 11.91
N ILE A 201 5.83 -3.19 11.37
CA ILE A 201 5.12 -4.01 10.38
C ILE A 201 3.84 -4.60 11.00
N LEU A 202 3.91 -5.15 12.21
CA LEU A 202 2.76 -5.65 12.95
C LEU A 202 1.70 -4.57 13.17
N SER A 203 2.10 -3.33 13.46
CA SER A 203 1.15 -2.23 13.61
C SER A 203 0.33 -1.99 12.33
N TYR A 204 0.95 -2.02 11.15
CA TYR A 204 0.22 -1.93 9.87
C TYR A 204 -0.64 -3.17 9.60
N PHE A 205 -0.17 -4.36 9.97
CA PHE A 205 -0.95 -5.58 9.87
C PHE A 205 -2.24 -5.51 10.71
N THR A 206 -2.16 -4.99 11.95
CA THR A 206 -3.37 -4.80 12.79
C THR A 206 -4.36 -3.81 12.19
N VAL A 207 -3.88 -2.77 11.49
CA VAL A 207 -4.76 -1.86 10.74
C VAL A 207 -5.44 -2.58 9.58
N GLY A 208 -4.71 -3.44 8.87
CA GLY A 208 -5.30 -4.35 7.87
C GLY A 208 -6.44 -5.18 8.45
N ILE A 209 -6.23 -5.82 9.61
CA ILE A 209 -7.26 -6.61 10.32
C ILE A 209 -8.50 -5.77 10.66
N LYS A 210 -8.31 -4.54 11.17
CA LYS A 210 -9.44 -3.66 11.47
C LYS A 210 -10.23 -3.28 10.21
N LEU A 211 -9.55 -3.12 9.08
CA LEU A 211 -10.15 -2.76 7.79
C LEU A 211 -10.79 -3.95 7.06
N PHE A 212 -10.52 -5.18 7.51
CA PHE A 212 -11.04 -6.42 6.91
C PHE A 212 -12.58 -6.44 6.81
N LYS A 213 -13.26 -5.86 7.81
CA LYS A 213 -14.73 -5.81 7.85
C LYS A 213 -15.34 -4.74 6.95
N THR A 214 -14.58 -3.71 6.59
CA THR A 214 -15.13 -2.53 5.91
C THR A 214 -14.78 -2.47 4.43
N LYS A 215 -13.58 -2.92 4.03
CA LYS A 215 -13.09 -2.80 2.65
C LYS A 215 -12.64 -4.16 2.10
N ASN A 216 -13.06 -4.49 0.88
CA ASN A 216 -12.74 -5.79 0.28
C ASN A 216 -11.26 -5.92 -0.09
N TYR A 217 -10.65 -4.86 -0.64
CA TYR A 217 -9.22 -4.86 -0.93
C TYR A 217 -8.32 -5.12 0.30
N ALA A 218 -8.77 -4.78 1.52
CA ALA A 218 -8.01 -5.03 2.74
C ALA A 218 -7.89 -6.54 3.05
N LYS A 219 -8.83 -7.36 2.59
CA LYS A 219 -8.79 -8.82 2.77
C LYS A 219 -7.60 -9.43 2.04
N PHE A 220 -7.39 -9.02 0.79
CA PHE A 220 -6.25 -9.46 -0.01
C PHE A 220 -4.90 -9.02 0.57
N TYR A 221 -4.84 -7.84 1.18
CA TYR A 221 -3.64 -7.39 1.90
C TYR A 221 -3.30 -8.34 3.05
N ILE A 222 -4.26 -8.71 3.90
CA ILE A 222 -3.98 -9.62 5.03
C ILE A 222 -3.52 -10.99 4.53
N VAL A 223 -4.22 -11.55 3.54
CA VAL A 223 -3.87 -12.86 2.97
C VAL A 223 -2.47 -12.83 2.35
N GLY A 224 -2.09 -11.74 1.69
CA GLY A 224 -0.74 -11.57 1.16
C GLY A 224 0.34 -11.44 2.23
N PHE A 225 0.06 -10.77 3.35
CA PHE A 225 1.06 -10.51 4.39
C PHE A 225 1.14 -11.57 5.49
N ILE A 226 0.11 -12.38 5.72
CA ILE A 226 0.09 -13.27 6.88
C ILE A 226 1.21 -14.32 6.82
N ILE A 227 1.32 -15.07 5.72
CA ILE A 227 2.30 -16.16 5.59
C ILE A 227 3.74 -15.65 5.68
N PRO A 228 4.16 -14.62 4.90
CA PRO A 228 5.52 -14.10 4.97
C PRO A 228 5.84 -13.48 6.32
N LEU A 229 4.88 -12.79 6.95
CA LEU A 229 5.12 -12.13 8.22
C LEU A 229 5.51 -13.12 9.31
N PHE A 230 4.83 -14.28 9.40
CA PHE A 230 5.20 -15.33 10.34
C PHE A 230 6.59 -15.92 10.07
N PHE A 231 6.90 -16.26 8.82
CA PHE A 231 8.23 -16.82 8.48
C PHE A 231 9.37 -15.81 8.66
N ASN A 232 9.14 -14.53 8.37
CA ASN A 232 10.14 -13.49 8.59
C ASN A 232 10.40 -13.25 10.08
N ILE A 233 9.36 -13.29 10.93
CA ILE A 233 9.53 -13.19 12.38
C ILE A 233 10.32 -14.40 12.90
N ASP A 234 9.98 -15.63 12.50
CA ASP A 234 10.70 -16.82 12.95
C ASP A 234 12.17 -16.78 12.52
N TYR A 235 12.46 -16.47 11.26
CA TYR A 235 13.83 -16.50 10.77
C TYR A 235 14.69 -15.31 11.25
N PHE A 236 14.22 -14.08 11.04
CA PHE A 236 15.06 -12.89 11.30
C PHE A 236 15.03 -12.46 12.77
N LEU A 237 13.91 -12.64 13.47
CA LEU A 237 13.80 -12.21 14.87
C LEU A 237 14.13 -13.34 15.83
N LEU A 238 13.40 -14.47 15.76
CA LEU A 238 13.59 -15.58 16.70
C LEU A 238 14.92 -16.31 16.42
N GLY A 239 15.22 -16.59 15.17
CA GLY A 239 16.50 -17.18 14.75
C GLY A 239 17.69 -16.30 15.13
N GLY A 240 17.55 -14.97 15.04
CA GLY A 240 18.56 -14.01 15.51
C GLY A 240 18.81 -14.05 17.03
N MET A 241 17.84 -14.50 17.82
CA MET A 241 17.94 -14.70 19.28
C MET A 241 18.31 -16.15 19.67
N GLY A 242 18.42 -17.05 18.69
CA GLY A 242 18.67 -18.48 18.94
C GLY A 242 17.43 -19.31 19.29
N PHE A 243 16.22 -18.76 19.12
CA PHE A 243 14.97 -19.49 19.26
C PHE A 243 14.50 -19.99 17.90
N ASN A 244 14.22 -21.29 17.77
CA ASN A 244 13.67 -21.87 16.56
C ASN A 244 12.28 -22.43 16.87
N PHE A 245 11.21 -21.72 16.51
CA PHE A 245 9.85 -22.18 16.78
C PHE A 245 9.35 -23.09 15.64
N PHE A 246 9.50 -22.66 14.39
CA PHE A 246 9.06 -23.43 13.21
C PHE A 246 10.18 -24.21 12.51
N GLY A 247 11.44 -24.01 12.90
CA GLY A 247 12.57 -24.56 12.17
C GLY A 247 12.65 -24.00 10.74
N THR A 248 12.36 -22.71 10.57
CA THR A 248 12.27 -22.07 9.25
C THR A 248 13.64 -22.05 8.57
N GLU A 249 13.74 -22.75 7.44
CA GLU A 249 14.88 -22.65 6.54
C GLU A 249 14.74 -21.47 5.56
N ALA A 250 15.86 -21.01 4.98
CA ALA A 250 15.89 -19.92 4.01
C ALA A 250 14.97 -20.16 2.80
N ASN A 251 14.76 -21.42 2.40
CA ASN A 251 13.85 -21.78 1.30
C ASN A 251 12.38 -21.49 1.62
N HIS A 252 11.95 -21.70 2.88
CA HIS A 252 10.57 -21.39 3.29
C HIS A 252 10.27 -19.89 3.18
N ILE A 253 11.25 -19.04 3.53
CA ILE A 253 11.11 -17.59 3.38
C ILE A 253 10.94 -17.22 1.91
N LYS A 254 11.80 -17.74 1.03
CA LYS A 254 11.73 -17.46 -0.42
C LYS A 254 10.37 -17.84 -0.99
N ILE A 255 9.86 -19.02 -0.66
CA ILE A 255 8.54 -19.49 -1.10
C ILE A 255 7.44 -18.56 -0.57
N SER A 256 7.49 -18.20 0.73
CA SER A 256 6.51 -17.30 1.34
C SER A 256 6.49 -15.93 0.64
N VAL A 257 7.66 -15.37 0.34
CA VAL A 257 7.82 -14.08 -0.32
C VAL A 257 7.36 -14.13 -1.78
N VAL A 258 7.58 -15.24 -2.50
CA VAL A 258 7.01 -15.39 -3.86
C VAL A 258 5.49 -15.39 -3.83
N ILE A 259 4.89 -16.13 -2.89
CA ILE A 259 3.43 -16.14 -2.70
C ILE A 259 2.93 -14.73 -2.36
N GLN A 260 3.63 -14.00 -1.48
CA GLN A 260 3.35 -12.59 -1.17
C GLN A 260 3.35 -11.71 -2.41
N MET A 261 4.41 -11.83 -3.23
CA MET A 261 4.59 -11.04 -4.43
C MET A 261 3.42 -11.20 -5.40
N LEU A 262 3.01 -12.44 -5.63
CA LEU A 262 1.89 -12.77 -6.53
C LEU A 262 0.55 -12.26 -5.98
N LEU A 263 0.25 -12.57 -4.71
CA LEU A 263 -1.00 -12.17 -4.07
C LEU A 263 -1.15 -10.65 -3.99
N LEU A 264 -0.08 -9.94 -3.63
CA LEU A 264 -0.14 -8.48 -3.52
C LEU A 264 -0.16 -7.80 -4.89
N THR A 265 0.51 -8.34 -5.91
CA THR A 265 0.37 -7.82 -7.28
C THR A 265 -1.10 -7.88 -7.72
N TYR A 266 -1.76 -9.01 -7.49
CA TYR A 266 -3.20 -9.14 -7.74
C TYR A 266 -4.03 -8.18 -6.87
N ALA A 267 -3.70 -8.07 -5.58
CA ALA A 267 -4.42 -7.20 -4.64
C ALA A 267 -4.37 -5.72 -5.05
N ILE A 268 -3.25 -5.24 -5.62
CA ILE A 268 -3.11 -3.86 -6.08
C ILE A 268 -4.02 -3.61 -7.29
N VAL A 269 -4.09 -4.55 -8.23
CA VAL A 269 -4.98 -4.47 -9.39
C VAL A 269 -6.44 -4.46 -8.94
N TYR A 270 -6.81 -5.34 -8.00
CA TYR A 270 -8.16 -5.38 -7.43
C TYR A 270 -8.53 -4.06 -6.75
N ARG A 271 -7.65 -3.53 -5.89
CA ARG A 271 -7.85 -2.23 -5.22
C ARG A 271 -8.06 -1.10 -6.23
N MET A 272 -7.29 -1.10 -7.32
CA MET A 272 -7.41 -0.09 -8.37
C MET A 272 -8.79 -0.10 -9.03
N GLN A 273 -9.34 -1.29 -9.33
CA GLN A 273 -10.69 -1.43 -9.89
C GLN A 273 -11.74 -0.92 -8.90
N GLU A 274 -11.68 -1.36 -7.64
CA GLU A 274 -12.64 -0.93 -6.60
C GLU A 274 -12.64 0.59 -6.40
N ILE A 275 -11.45 1.24 -6.39
CA ILE A 275 -11.35 2.70 -6.26
C ILE A 275 -11.90 3.42 -7.50
N LYS A 276 -11.68 2.89 -8.71
CA LYS A 276 -12.23 3.46 -9.94
C LYS A 276 -13.75 3.40 -9.94
N ASP A 277 -14.32 2.27 -9.55
CA ASP A 277 -15.78 2.09 -9.48
C ASP A 277 -16.41 3.06 -8.47
N GLU A 278 -15.82 3.20 -7.28
CA GLU A 278 -16.25 4.20 -6.28
C GLU A 278 -16.14 5.64 -6.81
N SER A 279 -15.14 5.94 -7.64
CA SER A 279 -14.98 7.26 -8.24
C SER A 279 -16.05 7.54 -9.30
N ILE A 280 -16.35 6.56 -10.16
CA ILE A 280 -17.38 6.68 -11.20
C ILE A 280 -18.75 6.87 -10.55
N LEU A 281 -19.07 6.09 -9.51
CA LEU A 281 -20.31 6.21 -8.77
C LEU A 281 -20.49 7.61 -8.17
N ARG A 282 -19.43 8.17 -7.56
CA ARG A 282 -19.46 9.55 -7.04
C ARG A 282 -19.70 10.60 -8.12
N HIS A 283 -19.16 10.44 -9.31
CA HIS A 283 -19.42 11.37 -10.42
C HIS A 283 -20.88 11.29 -10.89
N ILE A 284 -21.45 10.09 -10.91
CA ILE A 284 -22.87 9.87 -11.24
C ILE A 284 -23.77 10.52 -10.17
N GLU A 285 -23.50 10.28 -8.88
CA GLU A 285 -24.25 10.90 -7.77
C GLU A 285 -24.20 12.42 -7.82
N MET A 286 -23.03 13.01 -8.06
CA MET A 286 -22.87 14.45 -8.23
C MET A 286 -23.71 14.97 -9.40
N LYS A 287 -23.71 14.27 -10.53
CA LYS A 287 -24.51 14.67 -11.71
C LYS A 287 -26.00 14.65 -11.40
N ILE A 288 -26.50 13.60 -10.75
CA ILE A 288 -27.90 13.50 -10.32
C ILE A 288 -28.25 14.61 -9.33
N PHE A 289 -27.34 14.94 -8.40
CA PHE A 289 -27.55 16.04 -7.46
C PHE A 289 -27.68 17.40 -8.17
N LEU A 290 -26.80 17.69 -9.12
CA LEU A 290 -26.85 18.92 -9.91
C LEU A 290 -28.13 19.01 -10.76
N GLU A 291 -28.53 17.93 -11.42
CA GLU A 291 -29.78 17.89 -12.20
C GLU A 291 -31.01 18.14 -11.31
N ARG A 292 -31.03 17.62 -10.07
CA ARG A 292 -32.09 17.90 -9.10
C ARG A 292 -32.10 19.36 -8.64
N GLN A 293 -30.92 19.94 -8.42
CA GLN A 293 -30.81 21.35 -8.04
C GLN A 293 -31.28 22.28 -9.16
N ASP A 294 -30.95 21.96 -10.41
CA ASP A 294 -31.42 22.69 -11.58
C ASP A 294 -32.94 22.56 -11.78
N ALA A 295 -33.51 21.37 -11.58
CA ALA A 295 -34.96 21.20 -11.61
C ALA A 295 -35.65 22.05 -10.53
N MET A 296 -35.15 21.99 -9.29
CA MET A 296 -35.70 22.75 -8.16
C MET A 296 -35.53 24.27 -8.35
N SER A 297 -34.42 24.73 -8.94
CA SER A 297 -34.21 26.14 -9.22
C SER A 297 -35.14 26.65 -10.32
N ARG A 298 -35.41 25.84 -11.35
CA ARG A 298 -36.42 26.16 -12.39
C ARG A 298 -37.83 26.21 -11.81
N ASP A 299 -38.18 25.29 -10.93
CA ASP A 299 -39.48 25.29 -10.24
C ASP A 299 -39.62 26.52 -9.33
N ASN A 300 -38.58 26.84 -8.55
CA ASN A 300 -38.55 28.03 -7.70
C ASN A 300 -38.59 29.34 -8.52
N LEU A 301 -37.89 29.40 -9.67
CA LEU A 301 -37.92 30.54 -10.57
C LEU A 301 -39.31 30.72 -11.21
N ALA A 302 -39.95 29.62 -11.63
CA ALA A 302 -41.32 29.65 -12.15
C ALA A 302 -42.32 30.12 -11.08
N GLN A 303 -42.14 29.70 -9.83
CA GLN A 303 -42.96 30.18 -8.71
C GLN A 303 -42.71 31.67 -8.43
N MET A 304 -41.46 32.10 -8.36
CA MET A 304 -41.11 33.52 -8.16
C MET A 304 -41.63 34.41 -9.29
N MET A 305 -41.55 33.96 -10.55
CA MET A 305 -42.13 34.70 -11.68
C MET A 305 -43.64 34.81 -11.57
N ARG A 306 -44.34 33.76 -11.13
CA ARG A 306 -45.79 33.84 -10.84
C ARG A 306 -46.08 34.82 -9.72
N ASP A 307 -45.31 34.80 -8.63
CA ASP A 307 -45.51 35.68 -7.48
C ASP A 307 -45.26 37.15 -7.83
N VAL A 308 -44.19 37.46 -8.57
CA VAL A 308 -43.88 38.82 -9.06
C VAL A 308 -44.93 39.30 -10.08
N TYR A 309 -45.40 38.40 -10.95
CA TYR A 309 -46.50 38.72 -11.87
C TYR A 309 -47.79 39.05 -11.11
N LEU A 310 -48.13 38.25 -10.10
CA LEU A 310 -49.29 38.49 -9.24
C LEU A 310 -49.14 39.81 -8.47
N GLU A 311 -47.97 40.10 -7.90
CA GLU A 311 -47.68 41.34 -7.18
C GLU A 311 -47.79 42.58 -8.07
N ASN A 312 -47.28 42.51 -9.31
CA ASN A 312 -47.45 43.58 -10.29
C ASN A 312 -48.92 43.82 -10.64
N LEU A 313 -49.72 42.76 -10.84
CA LEU A 313 -51.16 42.91 -11.09
C LEU A 313 -51.89 43.55 -9.92
N ILE A 314 -51.54 43.18 -8.69
CA ILE A 314 -52.14 43.75 -7.46
C ILE A 314 -51.84 45.24 -7.35
N MET A 315 -50.58 45.64 -7.59
CA MET A 315 -50.17 47.05 -7.47
C MET A 315 -50.67 47.92 -8.63
N GLN A 316 -50.65 47.40 -9.86
CA GLN A 316 -51.01 48.18 -11.04
C GLN A 316 -52.51 48.45 -11.15
N TYR A 317 -53.34 47.51 -10.67
CA TYR A 317 -54.80 47.58 -10.81
C TYR A 317 -55.55 47.80 -9.48
N ASP A 318 -54.83 48.06 -8.38
CA ASP A 318 -55.41 48.36 -7.05
C ASP A 318 -56.49 47.34 -6.63
N LEU A 319 -56.08 46.06 -6.60
CA LEU A 319 -56.99 44.94 -6.33
C LEU A 319 -57.39 44.90 -4.84
N ASP A 320 -58.68 44.70 -4.55
CA ASP A 320 -59.18 44.57 -3.18
C ASP A 320 -58.86 43.18 -2.58
N GLY A 321 -58.86 43.03 -1.25
CA GLY A 321 -58.47 41.81 -0.55
C GLY A 321 -59.25 40.55 -0.92
N ILE A 322 -60.47 40.69 -1.46
CA ILE A 322 -61.27 39.59 -2.03
C ILE A 322 -60.80 39.25 -3.46
N GLU A 323 -60.54 40.26 -4.29
CA GLU A 323 -60.03 40.12 -5.66
C GLU A 323 -58.64 39.46 -5.68
N ILE A 324 -57.75 39.84 -4.74
CA ILE A 324 -56.42 39.25 -4.57
C ILE A 324 -56.51 37.74 -4.29
N LYS A 325 -57.37 37.36 -3.33
CA LYS A 325 -57.55 35.94 -2.96
C LYS A 325 -58.22 35.14 -4.07
N LEU A 326 -59.15 35.76 -4.79
CA LEU A 326 -59.79 35.17 -5.96
C LEU A 326 -58.76 34.91 -7.07
N LEU A 327 -57.94 35.89 -7.42
CA LEU A 327 -56.86 35.78 -8.42
C LEU A 327 -55.83 34.72 -8.02
N GLN A 328 -55.45 34.66 -6.74
CA GLN A 328 -54.56 33.63 -6.21
C GLN A 328 -55.16 32.23 -6.38
N TYR A 329 -56.45 32.03 -6.07
CA TYR A 329 -57.08 30.72 -6.21
C TYR A 329 -57.34 30.31 -7.67
N ILE A 330 -57.53 31.28 -8.57
CA ILE A 330 -57.59 31.05 -10.02
C ILE A 330 -56.21 30.63 -10.55
N SER A 331 -55.14 31.29 -10.11
CA SER A 331 -53.74 30.94 -10.45
C SER A 331 -53.32 29.54 -9.95
N GLU A 332 -53.97 29.04 -8.90
CA GLU A 332 -53.80 27.68 -8.37
C GLU A 332 -54.74 26.63 -9.03
N ASP A 333 -55.41 26.95 -10.15
CA ASP A 333 -56.33 26.09 -10.91
C ASP A 333 -57.50 25.51 -10.08
N LYS A 334 -58.04 26.28 -9.11
CA LYS A 334 -59.20 25.83 -8.30
C LYS A 334 -60.53 26.09 -9.01
N SER A 335 -61.47 25.16 -8.86
CA SER A 335 -62.84 25.31 -9.39
C SER A 335 -63.65 26.38 -8.63
N ASN A 336 -64.57 27.06 -9.32
CA ASN A 336 -65.42 28.11 -8.75
C ASN A 336 -66.19 27.66 -7.49
N GLU A 337 -66.63 26.40 -7.44
CA GLU A 337 -67.29 25.81 -6.27
C GLU A 337 -66.36 25.70 -5.04
N LYS A 338 -65.08 25.37 -5.25
CA LYS A 338 -64.08 25.29 -4.17
C LYS A 338 -63.65 26.67 -3.72
N ILE A 339 -63.60 27.63 -4.64
CA ILE A 339 -63.31 29.04 -4.36
C ILE A 339 -64.43 29.64 -3.52
N ALA A 340 -65.69 29.45 -3.92
CA ALA A 340 -66.90 29.87 -3.20
C ALA A 340 -66.87 29.39 -1.73
N LYS A 341 -66.58 28.11 -1.53
CA LYS A 341 -66.47 27.51 -0.19
C LYS A 341 -65.32 28.09 0.65
N LYS A 342 -64.19 28.44 0.05
CA LYS A 342 -63.02 29.02 0.75
C LYS A 342 -63.19 30.50 1.07
N LEU A 343 -63.89 31.24 0.22
CA LEU A 343 -64.18 32.66 0.38
C LEU A 343 -65.48 32.92 1.14
N SER A 344 -66.25 31.87 1.49
CA SER A 344 -67.55 31.95 2.17
C SER A 344 -68.58 32.79 1.41
N ILE A 345 -68.55 32.69 0.08
CA ILE A 345 -69.47 33.36 -0.85
C ILE A 345 -70.16 32.31 -1.72
N THR A 346 -71.18 32.70 -2.47
CA THR A 346 -71.88 31.80 -3.39
C THR A 346 -71.12 31.60 -4.70
N PRO A 347 -71.29 30.47 -5.41
CA PRO A 347 -70.66 30.25 -6.72
C PRO A 347 -71.01 31.33 -7.75
N ASN A 348 -72.22 31.89 -7.68
CA ASN A 348 -72.67 32.96 -8.58
C ASN A 348 -71.94 34.28 -8.26
N GLU A 349 -71.76 34.61 -6.98
CA GLU A 349 -70.96 35.78 -6.57
C GLU A 349 -69.49 35.63 -6.97
N VAL A 350 -68.91 34.42 -6.94
CA VAL A 350 -67.57 34.16 -7.48
C VAL A 350 -67.49 34.52 -8.95
N GLU A 351 -68.50 34.13 -9.75
CA GLU A 351 -68.54 34.41 -11.19
C GLU A 351 -68.69 35.91 -11.48
N GLU A 352 -69.53 36.61 -10.73
CA GLU A 352 -69.73 38.06 -10.84
C GLU A 352 -68.44 38.83 -10.50
N ILE A 353 -67.81 38.53 -9.36
CA ILE A 353 -66.56 39.17 -8.93
C ILE A 353 -65.41 38.82 -9.89
N THR A 354 -65.38 37.61 -10.46
CA THR A 354 -64.38 37.21 -11.47
C THR A 354 -64.52 38.05 -12.74
N LYS A 355 -65.76 38.31 -13.17
CA LYS A 355 -66.05 39.13 -14.34
C LYS A 355 -65.65 40.58 -14.14
N ASP A 356 -65.92 41.14 -12.97
CA ASP A 356 -65.51 42.50 -12.60
C ASP A 356 -63.99 42.61 -12.50
N LEU A 357 -63.33 41.62 -11.90
CA LEU A 357 -61.88 41.51 -11.84
C LEU A 357 -61.25 41.47 -13.24
N TYR A 358 -61.78 40.68 -14.18
CA TYR A 358 -61.29 40.65 -15.56
C TYR A 358 -61.54 41.95 -16.33
N ASN A 359 -62.62 42.66 -16.04
CA ASN A 359 -62.85 43.99 -16.59
C ASN A 359 -61.85 45.02 -16.02
N LYS A 360 -61.57 44.96 -14.72
CA LYS A 360 -60.63 45.85 -14.01
C LYS A 360 -59.18 45.65 -14.44
N LEU A 361 -58.80 44.40 -14.74
CA LEU A 361 -57.50 44.04 -15.31
C LEU A 361 -57.38 44.36 -16.82
N GLU A 362 -58.40 45.00 -17.42
CA GLU A 362 -58.50 45.30 -18.87
C GLU A 362 -58.37 44.06 -19.79
N ILE A 363 -58.49 42.85 -19.23
CA ILE A 363 -58.45 41.58 -19.97
C ILE A 363 -59.65 41.49 -20.95
N SER A 364 -60.71 42.27 -20.69
CA SER A 364 -61.88 42.39 -21.57
C SER A 364 -61.53 42.92 -22.98
N GLU A 365 -60.48 43.72 -23.14
CA GLU A 365 -60.09 44.25 -24.46
C GLU A 365 -59.15 43.30 -25.20
N ALA A 366 -58.24 42.63 -24.47
CA ALA A 366 -57.38 41.58 -25.01
C ALA A 366 -58.14 40.30 -25.41
N ILE A 367 -59.14 39.86 -24.62
CA ILE A 367 -60.00 38.71 -24.98
C ILE A 367 -60.93 39.08 -26.15
N LYS A 368 -61.41 40.33 -26.24
CA LYS A 368 -62.20 40.80 -27.39
C LYS A 368 -61.37 40.93 -28.67
N GLU A 369 -60.11 41.34 -28.58
CA GLU A 369 -59.19 41.33 -29.74
C GLU A 369 -58.87 39.90 -30.18
N ASP A 370 -58.62 38.97 -29.27
CA ASP A 370 -58.32 37.57 -29.60
C ASP A 370 -59.54 36.86 -30.23
N HIS A 371 -60.75 37.11 -29.70
CA HIS A 371 -62.00 36.66 -30.33
C HIS A 371 -62.26 37.33 -31.69
N ARG A 372 -61.98 38.63 -31.86
CA ARG A 372 -62.07 39.31 -33.16
C ARG A 372 -61.04 38.80 -34.15
N MET A 373 -59.84 38.40 -33.72
CA MET A 373 -58.83 37.80 -34.60
C MET A 373 -59.20 36.37 -35.03
N LEU A 374 -59.91 35.62 -34.19
CA LEU A 374 -60.51 34.33 -34.54
C LEU A 374 -61.68 34.48 -35.52
N GLU A 375 -62.55 35.49 -35.35
CA GLU A 375 -63.66 35.80 -36.28
C GLU A 375 -63.21 36.49 -37.58
N ALA A 376 -62.04 37.16 -37.58
CA ALA A 376 -61.47 37.83 -38.76
C ALA A 376 -60.50 36.94 -39.56
N GLN A 377 -60.32 35.66 -39.19
CA GLN A 377 -59.69 34.70 -40.10
C GLN A 377 -60.64 34.49 -41.30
N PRO A 378 -60.17 34.67 -42.55
CA PRO A 378 -60.99 34.31 -43.70
C PRO A 378 -61.29 32.82 -43.63
N ASP A 379 -62.55 32.43 -43.88
CA ASP A 379 -62.97 31.04 -44.06
C ASP A 379 -62.21 30.40 -45.24
N TYR A 380 -60.96 30.01 -45.02
CA TYR A 380 -60.23 29.13 -45.92
C TYR A 380 -60.54 27.69 -45.56
N LEU A 381 -61.82 27.34 -45.58
CA LEU A 381 -62.26 25.95 -45.39
C LEU A 381 -63.64 25.70 -45.99
N TYR A 382 -63.93 26.23 -47.18
CA TYR A 382 -64.79 25.56 -48.17
C TYR A 382 -64.51 26.13 -49.58
N ASN A 383 -63.45 25.61 -50.20
CA ASN A 383 -63.48 25.16 -51.59
C ASN A 383 -62.31 24.20 -51.87
#